data_AF-A0A2M6WC24-F1
#
_entry.id   AF-A0A2M6WC24-F1
#
_cell.length_a   1.000
_cell.length_b   1.000
_cell.length_c   1.000
_cell.angle_alpha   90.00
_cell.angle_beta   90.00
_cell.angle_gamma   90.00
#
_symmetry.space_group_name_H-M   'P 1'
#
loop_
_entity.id
_entity.type
_entity.pdbx_description
1 polymer ?
#
loop_
_entity_poly.entity_id
_entity_poly.type
_entity_poly.pdbx_seq_one_letter_code
_entity_poly.pdbx_strand_id
1 'polypeptide(L)'
;MSKLTLEHKTDMLVGLFVLGLIASNVLGSKITTLLGVSVSVGIFMYPLTFLVTDVIAEVYGKKRSYNLILTGFITLIILLALTYLSISLPASSRYAANESYLTVFRGSIRIIIASLVAFLLSQFHDVWSFHFWKTKTKGKWLWLRNNLSTFTSQLIDTVIFVFLAFYKVAPQFDFAFMWHLIIPYFLFKIAFALIDTPFVYWGVSWLKKSQHD
;
A
#
# COMPACT_ATOMS: atom_id res chain seq x y z
N MET A 1 -11.17 -31.70 -3.94
CA MET A 1 -10.18 -30.60 -4.07
C MET A 1 -9.09 -30.86 -3.04
N SER A 2 -7.81 -30.98 -3.45
CA SER A 2 -6.70 -31.11 -2.50
C SER A 2 -6.67 -29.90 -1.57
N LYS A 3 -6.40 -30.12 -0.27
CA LYS A 3 -6.21 -29.02 0.68
C LYS A 3 -5.02 -28.17 0.19
N LEU A 4 -5.20 -26.86 0.10
CA LEU A 4 -4.11 -25.92 -0.22
C LEU A 4 -3.03 -26.00 0.87
N THR A 5 -1.77 -26.18 0.45
CA THR A 5 -0.61 -26.17 1.35
C THR A 5 -0.38 -24.76 1.92
N LEU A 6 0.31 -24.67 3.06
CA LEU A 6 0.66 -23.40 3.69
C LEU A 6 1.45 -22.48 2.75
N GLU A 7 2.39 -23.05 2.00
CA GLU A 7 3.21 -22.34 1.03
C GLU A 7 2.35 -21.68 -0.05
N HIS A 8 1.47 -22.44 -0.70
CA HIS A 8 0.56 -21.91 -1.72
C HIS A 8 -0.33 -20.78 -1.18
N LYS A 9 -0.86 -20.91 0.05
CA LYS A 9 -1.64 -19.83 0.69
C LYS A 9 -0.82 -18.58 0.91
N THR A 10 0.44 -18.74 1.31
CA THR A 10 1.37 -17.62 1.50
C THR A 10 1.65 -16.94 0.18
N ASP A 11 1.91 -17.70 -0.88
CA ASP A 11 2.19 -17.17 -2.21
C ASP A 11 0.98 -16.40 -2.77
N MET A 12 -0.24 -16.87 -2.52
CA MET A 12 -1.46 -16.12 -2.86
C MET A 12 -1.51 -14.75 -2.17
N LEU A 13 -1.18 -14.69 -0.88
CA LEU A 13 -1.14 -13.43 -0.14
C LEU A 13 -0.04 -12.51 -0.67
N VAL A 14 1.16 -13.03 -0.92
CA VAL A 14 2.26 -12.27 -1.53
C VAL A 14 1.83 -11.72 -2.90
N GLY A 15 1.15 -12.53 -3.71
CA GLY A 15 0.61 -12.11 -5.01
C GLY A 15 -0.43 -11.00 -4.89
N LEU A 16 -1.36 -11.11 -3.94
CA LEU A 16 -2.35 -10.05 -3.66
C LEU A 16 -1.70 -8.75 -3.20
N PHE A 17 -0.68 -8.84 -2.35
CA PHE A 17 0.08 -7.68 -1.90
C PHE A 17 0.79 -6.98 -3.05
N VAL A 18 1.50 -7.74 -3.90
CA VAL A 18 2.18 -7.21 -5.09
C VAL A 18 1.19 -6.59 -6.07
N LEU A 19 0.05 -7.26 -6.31
CA LEU A 19 -1.03 -6.72 -7.13
C LEU A 19 -1.52 -5.38 -6.59
N GLY A 20 -1.82 -5.29 -5.29
CA GLY A 20 -2.28 -4.06 -4.65
C GLY A 20 -1.26 -2.92 -4.77
N LEU A 21 0.03 -3.21 -4.62
CA LEU A 21 1.11 -2.23 -4.79
C LEU A 21 1.22 -1.73 -6.23
N ILE A 22 1.17 -2.61 -7.22
CA ILE A 22 1.24 -2.21 -8.63
C ILE A 22 -0.03 -1.44 -9.02
N ALA A 23 -1.20 -1.98 -8.68
CA ALA A 23 -2.49 -1.38 -9.02
C ALA A 23 -2.66 0.01 -8.38
N SER A 24 -2.26 0.20 -7.12
CA SER A 24 -2.32 1.52 -6.46
C SER A 24 -1.47 2.57 -7.18
N ASN A 25 -0.32 2.18 -7.72
CA ASN A 25 0.57 3.12 -8.41
C ASN A 25 0.14 3.40 -9.86
N VAL A 26 -0.36 2.39 -10.58
CA VAL A 26 -0.81 2.54 -11.97
C VAL A 26 -2.17 3.24 -12.05
N LEU A 27 -3.11 2.88 -11.17
CA LEU A 27 -4.44 3.48 -11.12
C LEU A 27 -4.48 4.76 -10.28
N GLY A 28 -3.44 5.01 -9.47
CA GLY A 28 -3.42 6.08 -8.49
C GLY A 28 -3.45 7.50 -9.08
N SER A 29 -3.05 7.66 -10.34
CA SER A 29 -3.11 8.93 -11.06
C SER A 29 -4.55 9.37 -11.35
N LYS A 30 -5.51 8.43 -11.37
CA LYS A 30 -6.93 8.75 -11.54
C LYS A 30 -7.52 9.22 -10.22
N ILE A 31 -8.04 10.44 -10.22
CA ILE A 31 -8.78 11.02 -9.10
C ILE A 31 -10.29 10.86 -9.33
N THR A 32 -11.02 10.54 -8.28
CA THR A 32 -12.47 10.44 -8.22
C THR A 32 -13.00 11.23 -7.03
N THR A 33 -14.29 11.52 -6.99
CA THR A 33 -14.94 12.17 -5.84
C THR A 33 -15.73 11.14 -5.06
N LEU A 34 -15.40 10.98 -3.78
CA LEU A 34 -16.09 10.09 -2.85
C LEU A 34 -16.56 10.91 -1.64
N LEU A 35 -17.86 10.90 -1.37
CA LEU A 35 -18.47 11.67 -0.26
C LEU A 35 -18.04 13.16 -0.22
N GLY A 36 -17.89 13.78 -1.41
CA GLY A 36 -17.46 15.18 -1.53
C GLY A 36 -15.95 15.42 -1.43
N VAL A 37 -15.14 14.37 -1.26
CA VAL A 37 -13.68 14.46 -1.18
C VAL A 37 -13.04 13.91 -2.46
N SER A 38 -12.08 14.64 -3.01
CA SER A 38 -11.24 14.16 -4.11
C SER A 38 -10.23 13.12 -3.61
N VAL A 39 -10.39 11.87 -4.05
CA VAL A 39 -9.54 10.73 -3.67
C VAL A 39 -9.00 10.01 -4.89
N SER A 40 -7.81 9.44 -4.75
CA SER A 40 -7.16 8.61 -5.76
C SER A 40 -7.84 7.26 -5.80
N VAL A 41 -8.06 6.72 -7.00
CA VAL A 41 -8.58 5.36 -7.16
C VAL A 41 -7.62 4.32 -6.54
N GLY A 42 -6.33 4.65 -6.39
CA GLY A 42 -5.38 3.79 -5.70
C GLY A 42 -5.70 3.54 -4.22
N ILE A 43 -6.51 4.40 -3.58
CA ILE A 43 -6.88 4.26 -2.16
C ILE A 43 -7.58 2.93 -1.85
N PHE A 44 -8.32 2.38 -2.82
CA PHE A 44 -9.07 1.13 -2.65
C PHE A 44 -8.16 -0.10 -2.55
N MET A 45 -6.89 0.01 -2.95
CA MET A 45 -5.93 -1.10 -2.85
C MET A 45 -5.26 -1.17 -1.47
N TYR A 46 -5.31 -0.10 -0.67
CA TYR A 46 -4.66 -0.03 0.64
C TYR A 46 -5.22 -1.02 1.67
N PRO A 47 -6.55 -1.18 1.85
CA PRO A 47 -7.05 -2.22 2.75
C PRO A 47 -6.51 -3.61 2.40
N LEU A 48 -6.41 -3.94 1.10
CA LEU A 48 -5.85 -5.22 0.66
C LEU A 48 -4.37 -5.38 1.04
N THR A 49 -3.54 -4.36 0.82
CA THR A 49 -2.10 -4.47 1.13
C THR A 49 -1.84 -4.56 2.63
N PHE A 50 -2.55 -3.77 3.43
CA PHE A 50 -2.42 -3.78 4.89
C PHE A 50 -2.98 -5.07 5.52
N LEU A 51 -4.10 -5.60 5.00
CA LEU A 51 -4.60 -6.91 5.39
C LEU A 51 -3.51 -7.97 5.29
N VAL A 52 -2.84 -8.02 4.13
CA VAL A 52 -1.82 -9.04 3.89
C VAL A 52 -0.64 -8.85 4.83
N THR A 53 -0.16 -7.63 5.03
CA THR A 53 1.00 -7.37 5.90
C THR A 53 0.69 -7.74 7.34
N ASP A 54 -0.50 -7.41 7.83
CA ASP A 54 -0.95 -7.71 9.18
C ASP A 54 -1.08 -9.22 9.41
N VAL A 55 -1.68 -9.94 8.45
CA VAL A 55 -1.81 -11.41 8.49
C VAL A 55 -0.42 -12.07 8.50
N ILE A 56 0.51 -11.61 7.66
CA ILE A 56 1.88 -12.15 7.60
C ILE A 56 2.66 -11.81 8.87
N ALA A 57 2.52 -10.60 9.42
CA ALA A 57 3.14 -10.20 10.67
C ALA A 57 2.65 -11.00 11.87
N GLU A 58 1.37 -11.35 11.88
CA GLU A 58 0.80 -12.16 12.95
C GLU A 58 1.24 -13.63 12.88
N VAL A 59 1.26 -14.23 11.69
CA VAL A 59 1.51 -15.67 11.49
C VAL A 59 3.00 -16.00 11.43
N TYR A 60 3.79 -15.22 10.69
CA TYR A 60 5.21 -15.50 10.43
C TYR A 60 6.16 -14.57 11.21
N GLY A 61 5.64 -13.47 11.75
CA GLY A 61 6.42 -12.53 12.54
C GLY A 61 7.33 -11.60 11.75
N LYS A 62 8.22 -10.93 12.49
CA LYS A 62 8.96 -9.75 12.05
C LYS A 62 9.84 -10.00 10.83
N LYS A 63 10.60 -11.09 10.83
CA LYS A 63 11.56 -11.41 9.77
C LYS A 63 10.87 -11.61 8.41
N ARG A 64 9.77 -12.37 8.38
CA ARG A 64 9.03 -12.61 7.13
C ARG A 64 8.31 -11.34 6.65
N SER A 65 7.82 -10.52 7.57
CA SER A 65 7.19 -9.24 7.24
C SER A 65 8.18 -8.28 6.57
N TYR A 66 9.41 -8.20 7.07
CA TYR A 66 10.46 -7.42 6.41
C TYR A 66 10.84 -7.95 5.02
N ASN A 67 10.86 -9.28 4.84
CA ASN A 67 11.08 -9.84 3.50
C ASN A 67 9.95 -9.46 2.55
N LEU A 68 8.69 -9.49 2.99
CA LEU A 68 7.54 -9.06 2.19
C LEU A 68 7.64 -7.58 1.79
N ILE A 69 8.01 -6.71 2.74
CA ILE A 69 8.24 -5.28 2.49
C ILE A 69 9.36 -5.09 1.47
N LEU A 70 10.47 -5.80 1.61
CA LEU A 70 11.58 -5.74 0.66
C LEU A 70 11.17 -6.21 -0.74
N THR A 71 10.36 -7.28 -0.84
CA THR A 71 9.77 -7.72 -2.10
C THR A 71 8.94 -6.60 -2.72
N GLY A 72 8.02 -5.99 -1.95
CA GLY A 72 7.21 -4.87 -2.44
C GLY A 72 8.04 -3.66 -2.89
N PHE A 73 9.08 -3.32 -2.12
CA PHE A 73 10.00 -2.22 -2.44
C PHE A 73 10.76 -2.48 -3.75
N ILE A 74 11.32 -3.68 -3.93
CA ILE A 74 11.99 -4.07 -5.18
C ILE A 74 10.99 -4.04 -6.34
N THR A 75 9.76 -4.53 -6.16
CA THR A 75 8.72 -4.46 -7.19
C THR A 75 8.43 -3.02 -7.61
N LEU A 76 8.34 -2.08 -6.67
CA LEU A 76 8.10 -0.67 -6.99
C LEU A 76 9.30 -0.03 -7.71
N ILE A 77 10.54 -0.42 -7.39
CA ILE A 77 11.73 0.02 -8.15
C ILE A 77 11.67 -0.50 -9.59
N ILE A 78 11.31 -1.77 -9.78
CA ILE A 78 11.16 -2.35 -11.12
C ILE A 78 10.04 -1.64 -11.87
N LEU A 79 8.89 -1.39 -11.23
CA LEU A 79 7.78 -0.63 -11.82
C LEU A 79 8.23 0.77 -12.25
N LEU A 80 8.99 1.47 -11.41
CA LEU A 80 9.56 2.78 -11.72
C LEU A 80 10.46 2.71 -12.97
N ALA A 81 11.39 1.75 -13.00
CA ALA A 81 12.32 1.58 -14.11
C ALA A 81 11.60 1.24 -15.43
N LEU A 82 10.61 0.34 -15.39
CA LEU A 82 9.80 -0.01 -16.55
C LEU A 82 8.93 1.14 -17.03
N THR A 83 8.33 1.90 -16.10
CA THR A 83 7.54 3.09 -16.45
C THR A 83 8.43 4.14 -17.11
N TYR A 84 9.62 4.38 -16.55
CA TYR A 84 10.60 5.32 -17.10
C TYR A 84 11.08 4.89 -18.50
N LEU A 85 11.40 3.60 -18.67
CA LEU A 85 11.77 3.05 -19.98
C LEU A 85 10.65 3.28 -21.00
N SER A 86 9.40 2.99 -20.61
CA SER A 86 8.25 3.09 -21.51
C SER A 86 7.94 4.51 -21.97
N ILE A 87 8.19 5.54 -21.15
CA ILE A 87 7.98 6.95 -21.54
C ILE A 87 9.20 7.56 -22.26
N SER A 88 10.37 6.92 -22.18
CA SER A 88 11.62 7.42 -22.77
C SER A 88 11.84 6.92 -24.20
N LEU A 89 11.26 5.78 -24.56
CA LEU A 89 11.35 5.23 -25.90
C LEU A 89 10.45 5.99 -26.88
N PRO A 90 10.92 6.25 -28.11
CA PRO A 90 10.10 6.89 -29.14
C PRO A 90 8.95 5.97 -29.56
N ALA A 91 7.77 6.55 -29.79
CA ALA A 91 6.64 5.80 -30.31
C ALA A 91 6.89 5.34 -31.75
N SER A 92 6.47 4.11 -32.05
CA SER A 92 6.36 3.63 -33.43
C SER A 92 5.29 4.41 -34.19
N SER A 93 5.44 4.53 -35.51
CA SER A 93 4.40 5.06 -36.41
C SER A 93 3.05 4.34 -36.29
N ARG A 94 3.03 3.12 -35.73
CA ARG A 94 1.81 2.34 -35.46
C ARG A 94 1.09 2.75 -34.17
N TYR A 95 1.72 3.56 -33.31
CA TYR A 95 1.20 3.91 -31.99
C TYR A 95 0.69 5.35 -31.96
N ALA A 96 -0.60 5.53 -32.28
CA ALA A 96 -1.22 6.85 -32.44
C ALA A 96 -1.45 7.61 -31.12
N ALA A 97 -1.55 6.92 -29.98
CA ALA A 97 -1.96 7.50 -28.69
C ALA A 97 -0.80 7.98 -27.81
N ASN A 98 0.38 8.24 -28.38
CA ASN A 98 1.60 8.51 -27.62
C ASN A 98 1.48 9.72 -26.68
N GLU A 99 0.87 10.82 -27.13
CA GLU A 99 0.76 12.04 -26.31
C GLU A 99 -0.08 11.82 -25.03
N SER A 100 -1.22 11.15 -25.16
CA SER A 100 -2.04 10.78 -24.00
C SER A 100 -1.32 9.80 -23.08
N TYR A 101 -0.60 8.83 -23.66
CA TYR A 101 0.21 7.88 -22.89
C TYR A 101 1.27 8.60 -22.05
N LEU A 102 2.04 9.50 -22.68
CA LEU A 102 3.07 10.27 -22.00
C LEU A 102 2.50 11.19 -20.93
N THR A 103 1.34 11.79 -21.14
CA THR A 103 0.66 12.64 -20.15
C THR A 103 0.34 11.86 -18.88
N VAL A 104 -0.19 10.64 -19.02
CA VAL A 104 -0.53 9.77 -17.87
C VAL A 104 0.74 9.29 -17.16
N PHE A 105 1.68 8.68 -17.90
CA PHE A 105 2.80 7.97 -17.27
C PHE A 105 3.97 8.86 -16.86
N ARG A 106 4.16 10.05 -17.44
CA ARG A 106 5.16 11.03 -16.95
C ARG A 106 4.81 11.51 -15.54
N GLY A 107 3.53 11.81 -15.29
CA GLY A 107 3.05 12.18 -13.95
C GLY A 107 3.24 11.04 -12.93
N SER A 108 3.04 9.79 -13.37
CA SER A 108 3.19 8.60 -12.52
C SER A 108 4.62 8.40 -11.99
N ILE A 109 5.68 8.90 -12.65
CA ILE A 109 7.05 8.77 -12.13
C ILE A 109 7.19 9.42 -10.75
N ARG A 110 6.69 10.66 -10.60
CA ARG A 110 6.72 11.36 -9.32
C ARG A 110 5.88 10.65 -8.26
N ILE A 111 4.72 10.12 -8.66
CA ILE A 111 3.84 9.34 -7.77
C ILE A 111 4.53 8.07 -7.29
N ILE A 112 5.17 7.30 -8.18
CA ILE A 112 5.87 6.05 -7.82
C ILE A 112 7.05 6.34 -6.88
N ILE A 113 7.81 7.41 -7.11
CA ILE A 113 8.89 7.83 -6.20
C ILE A 113 8.34 8.20 -4.82
N ALA A 114 7.26 8.98 -4.77
CA ALA A 114 6.60 9.31 -3.51
C ALA A 114 6.11 8.04 -2.78
N SER A 115 5.47 7.13 -3.51
CA SER A 115 5.03 5.83 -2.99
C SER A 115 6.19 5.00 -2.46
N LEU A 116 7.32 4.92 -3.17
CA LEU A 116 8.50 4.16 -2.74
C LEU A 116 8.98 4.60 -1.35
N VAL A 117 9.13 5.90 -1.14
CA VAL A 117 9.62 6.47 0.12
C VAL A 117 8.58 6.31 1.23
N ALA A 118 7.32 6.65 0.93
CA ALA A 118 6.21 6.56 1.88
C ALA A 118 5.97 5.11 2.32
N PHE A 119 5.91 4.17 1.38
CA PHE A 119 5.75 2.73 1.61
C PHE A 119 6.87 2.20 2.49
N LEU A 120 8.14 2.47 2.16
CA LEU A 120 9.26 1.90 2.90
C LEU A 120 9.23 2.33 4.36
N LEU A 121 9.10 3.64 4.61
CA LEU A 121 9.11 4.21 5.96
C LEU A 121 7.87 3.80 6.76
N SER A 122 6.69 3.85 6.15
CA SER A 122 5.44 3.47 6.82
C SER A 122 5.39 1.99 7.15
N GLN A 123 5.79 1.10 6.24
CA GLN A 123 5.71 -0.34 6.44
C GLN A 123 6.75 -0.85 7.44
N PHE A 124 7.95 -0.30 7.45
CA PHE A 124 8.92 -0.61 8.52
C PHE A 124 8.40 -0.17 9.88
N HIS A 125 7.80 1.01 9.96
CA HIS A 125 7.14 1.49 11.18
C HIS A 125 5.96 0.59 11.57
N ASP A 126 5.14 0.17 10.62
CA ASP A 126 3.98 -0.69 10.84
C ASP A 126 4.37 -2.00 11.52
N VAL A 127 5.32 -2.74 10.92
CA VAL A 127 5.83 -4.00 11.49
C VAL A 127 6.46 -3.78 12.86
N TRP A 128 7.22 -2.70 13.04
CA TRP A 128 7.80 -2.36 14.34
C TRP A 128 6.71 -2.11 15.40
N SER A 129 5.72 -1.27 15.07
CA SER A 129 4.61 -0.89 15.94
C SER A 129 3.73 -2.10 16.28
N PHE A 130 3.41 -2.94 15.30
CA PHE A 130 2.65 -4.17 15.48
C PHE A 130 3.31 -5.09 16.52
N HIS A 131 4.62 -5.31 16.40
CA HIS A 131 5.38 -6.13 17.34
C HIS A 131 5.57 -5.46 18.71
N PHE A 132 5.72 -4.14 18.75
CA PHE A 132 5.75 -3.36 19.99
C PHE A 132 4.44 -3.57 20.77
N TRP A 133 3.28 -3.39 20.14
CA TRP A 133 1.98 -3.61 20.76
C TRP A 133 1.75 -5.07 21.14
N LYS A 134 2.14 -6.03 20.28
CA LYS A 134 2.08 -7.47 20.60
C LYS A 134 2.85 -7.81 21.88
N THR A 135 4.02 -7.21 22.08
CA THR A 135 4.84 -7.42 23.28
C THR A 135 4.19 -6.76 24.50
N LYS A 136 3.73 -5.50 24.36
CA LYS A 136 3.07 -4.76 25.44
C LYS A 136 1.78 -5.43 25.92
N THR A 137 0.99 -6.00 25.01
CA THR A 137 -0.26 -6.69 25.33
C THR A 137 -0.07 -8.18 25.69
N LYS A 138 1.18 -8.66 25.78
CA LYS A 138 1.50 -10.08 26.02
C LYS A 138 0.78 -11.02 25.03
N GLY A 139 0.70 -10.61 23.77
CA GLY A 139 0.01 -11.34 22.70
C GLY A 139 -1.50 -11.19 22.67
N LYS A 140 -2.13 -10.59 23.68
CA LYS A 140 -3.59 -10.38 23.74
C LYS A 140 -4.03 -9.26 22.78
N TRP A 141 -5.31 -9.28 22.37
CA TRP A 141 -5.96 -8.23 21.56
C TRP A 141 -5.32 -8.00 20.17
N LEU A 142 -5.55 -8.93 19.23
CA LEU A 142 -5.08 -8.77 17.84
C LEU A 142 -5.63 -7.49 17.20
N TRP A 143 -6.92 -7.21 17.34
CA TRP A 143 -7.55 -5.99 16.79
C TRP A 143 -6.84 -4.71 17.22
N LEU A 144 -6.37 -4.64 18.47
CA LEU A 144 -5.75 -3.44 19.03
C LEU A 144 -4.40 -3.17 18.38
N ARG A 145 -3.53 -4.19 18.34
CA ARG A 145 -2.21 -4.05 17.72
C ARG A 145 -2.32 -3.78 16.23
N ASN A 146 -3.30 -4.40 15.55
CA ASN A 146 -3.59 -4.19 14.13
C ASN A 146 -3.92 -2.72 13.87
N ASN A 147 -4.99 -2.22 14.49
CA ASN A 147 -5.46 -0.87 14.21
C ASN A 147 -4.44 0.19 14.65
N LEU A 148 -3.78 0.02 15.80
CA LEU A 148 -2.78 0.99 16.25
C LEU A 148 -1.54 1.03 15.36
N SER A 149 -1.05 -0.12 14.87
CA SER A 149 0.05 -0.13 13.90
C SER A 149 -0.40 0.51 12.60
N THR A 150 -1.53 0.07 12.03
CA THR A 150 -2.05 0.55 10.77
C THR A 150 -2.35 2.05 10.79
N PHE A 151 -2.98 2.59 11.84
CA PHE A 151 -3.31 4.02 11.88
C PHE A 151 -2.04 4.89 11.93
N THR A 152 -1.06 4.50 12.73
CA THR A 152 0.19 5.26 12.85
C THR A 152 1.02 5.17 11.58
N SER A 153 1.13 3.99 10.98
CA SER A 153 1.84 3.80 9.70
C SER A 153 1.14 4.49 8.54
N GLN A 154 -0.19 4.44 8.45
CA GLN A 154 -0.97 5.13 7.41
C GLN A 154 -0.87 6.65 7.51
N LEU A 155 -0.74 7.21 8.72
CA LEU A 155 -0.50 8.64 8.88
C LEU A 155 0.88 9.02 8.31
N ILE A 156 1.91 8.25 8.66
CA ILE A 156 3.28 8.43 8.13
C ILE A 156 3.27 8.31 6.60
N ASP A 157 2.64 7.27 6.06
CA ASP A 157 2.50 7.05 4.62
C ASP A 157 1.84 8.25 3.95
N THR A 158 0.68 8.66 4.45
CA THR A 158 -0.15 9.70 3.81
C THR A 158 0.55 11.05 3.84
N VAL A 159 1.19 11.41 4.96
CA VAL A 159 1.95 12.66 5.06
C VAL A 159 3.12 12.64 4.08
N ILE A 160 3.98 11.62 4.13
CA ILE A 160 5.17 11.54 3.26
C ILE A 160 4.75 11.50 1.80
N PHE A 161 3.76 10.68 1.46
CA PHE A 161 3.26 10.53 0.09
C PHE A 161 2.70 11.86 -0.42
N VAL A 162 1.77 12.50 0.29
CA VAL A 162 1.11 13.73 -0.19
C VAL A 162 2.13 14.85 -0.39
N PHE A 163 3.07 15.02 0.53
CA PHE A 163 4.11 16.03 0.40
C PHE A 163 5.06 15.74 -0.77
N LEU A 164 5.53 14.51 -0.95
CA LEU A 164 6.42 14.19 -2.08
C LEU A 164 5.69 14.22 -3.43
N ALA A 165 4.46 13.70 -3.48
CA ALA A 165 3.65 13.59 -4.69
C ALA A 165 3.16 14.95 -5.18
N PHE A 166 2.70 15.83 -4.27
CA PHE A 166 1.88 16.97 -4.66
C PHE A 166 2.42 18.34 -4.24
N TYR A 167 3.29 18.43 -3.22
CA TYR A 167 3.76 19.74 -2.74
C TYR A 167 4.46 20.53 -3.86
N LYS A 168 4.02 21.78 -4.05
CA LYS A 168 4.50 22.69 -5.10
C LYS A 168 4.43 22.12 -6.54
N VAL A 169 3.56 21.15 -6.81
CA VAL A 169 3.26 20.73 -8.20
C VAL A 169 2.63 21.89 -8.99
N ALA A 170 1.76 22.66 -8.34
CA ALA A 170 1.15 23.86 -8.89
C ALA A 170 0.94 24.91 -7.78
N PRO A 171 0.68 26.19 -8.10
CA PRO A 171 0.62 27.27 -7.11
C PRO A 171 -0.35 27.03 -5.95
N GLN A 172 -1.46 26.33 -6.20
CA GLN A 172 -2.47 25.98 -5.21
C GLN A 172 -2.06 24.82 -4.28
N PHE A 173 -1.01 24.08 -4.60
CA PHE A 173 -0.52 22.95 -3.81
C PHE A 173 0.49 23.42 -2.75
N ASP A 174 0.03 24.32 -1.89
CA ASP A 174 0.78 24.86 -0.76
C ASP A 174 0.66 23.98 0.50
N PHE A 175 1.29 24.42 1.59
CA PHE A 175 1.30 23.67 2.85
C PHE A 175 -0.10 23.48 3.43
N ALA A 176 -0.97 24.49 3.36
CA ALA A 176 -2.33 24.41 3.89
C ALA A 176 -3.17 23.42 3.07
N PHE A 177 -3.04 23.45 1.74
CA PHE A 177 -3.70 22.52 0.86
C PHE A 177 -3.26 21.07 1.08
N MET A 178 -1.98 20.82 1.41
CA MET A 178 -1.51 19.47 1.72
C MET A 178 -2.29 18.87 2.90
N TRP A 179 -2.50 19.63 3.97
CA TRP A 179 -3.29 19.17 5.12
C TRP A 179 -4.76 18.99 4.79
N HIS A 180 -5.31 19.83 3.92
CA HIS A 180 -6.68 19.66 3.41
C HIS A 180 -6.85 18.34 2.63
N LEU A 181 -5.80 17.84 1.97
CA LEU A 181 -5.79 16.52 1.34
C LEU A 181 -5.53 15.38 2.34
N ILE A 182 -4.56 15.55 3.24
CA ILE A 182 -4.10 14.50 4.17
C ILE A 182 -5.22 14.05 5.10
N ILE A 183 -5.94 15.00 5.72
CA ILE A 183 -6.95 14.69 6.74
C ILE A 183 -8.03 13.74 6.20
N PRO A 184 -8.75 14.07 5.11
CA PRO A 184 -9.82 13.19 4.64
C PRO A 184 -9.27 11.88 4.05
N TYR A 185 -8.11 11.88 3.38
CA TYR A 185 -7.47 10.64 2.94
C TYR A 185 -7.16 9.70 4.10
N PHE A 186 -6.61 10.27 5.18
CA PHE A 186 -6.27 9.52 6.36
C PHE A 186 -7.52 8.94 7.04
N LEU A 187 -8.61 9.71 7.11
CA LEU A 187 -9.89 9.23 7.64
C LEU A 187 -10.47 8.07 6.82
N PHE A 188 -10.39 8.13 5.47
CA PHE A 188 -10.79 6.99 4.63
C PHE A 188 -9.95 5.75 4.92
N LYS A 189 -8.63 5.90 5.04
CA LYS A 189 -7.72 4.80 5.36
C LYS A 189 -7.99 4.19 6.74
N ILE A 190 -8.31 5.01 7.75
CA ILE A 190 -8.76 4.53 9.07
C ILE A 190 -10.05 3.73 8.94
N ALA A 191 -11.05 4.27 8.23
CA ALA A 191 -12.32 3.58 8.05
C ALA A 191 -12.13 2.22 7.37
N PHE A 192 -11.28 2.15 6.35
CA PHE A 192 -10.92 0.90 5.70
C PHE A 192 -10.22 -0.09 6.63
N ALA A 193 -9.24 0.35 7.42
CA ALA A 193 -8.54 -0.51 8.39
C ALA A 193 -9.47 -1.08 9.47
N LEU A 194 -10.46 -0.30 9.92
CA LEU A 194 -11.49 -0.79 10.84
C LEU A 194 -12.36 -1.87 10.20
N ILE A 195 -12.81 -1.64 8.95
CA ILE A 195 -13.60 -2.61 8.17
C ILE A 195 -12.78 -3.87 7.87
N ASP A 196 -11.47 -3.74 7.70
CA ASP A 196 -10.56 -4.82 7.35
C ASP A 196 -10.26 -5.76 8.53
N THR A 197 -10.41 -5.28 9.77
CA THR A 197 -10.08 -6.03 10.98
C THR A 197 -10.69 -7.44 11.04
N PRO A 198 -11.99 -7.68 10.77
CA PRO A 198 -12.56 -9.03 10.73
C PRO A 198 -11.89 -9.95 9.70
N PHE A 199 -11.47 -9.39 8.55
CA PHE A 199 -10.79 -10.14 7.50
C PHE A 199 -9.37 -10.52 7.89
N VAL A 200 -8.67 -9.71 8.69
CA VAL A 200 -7.38 -10.07 9.29
C VAL A 200 -7.54 -11.31 10.20
N TYR A 201 -8.53 -11.32 11.09
CA TYR A 201 -8.79 -12.49 11.93
C TYR A 201 -9.07 -13.75 11.11
N TRP A 202 -9.86 -13.60 10.04
CA TRP A 202 -10.13 -14.69 9.11
C TRP A 202 -8.86 -15.19 8.43
N GLY A 203 -8.05 -14.29 7.84
CA GLY A 203 -6.79 -14.63 7.17
C GLY A 203 -5.79 -15.33 8.08
N VAL A 204 -5.64 -14.85 9.33
CA VAL A 204 -4.79 -15.48 10.35
C VAL A 204 -5.28 -16.90 10.66
N SER A 205 -6.59 -17.07 10.87
CA SER A 205 -7.17 -18.40 11.15
C SER A 205 -7.00 -19.36 9.96
N TRP A 206 -7.12 -18.85 8.74
CA TRP A 206 -7.02 -19.61 7.50
C TRP A 206 -5.61 -20.12 7.23
N LEU A 207 -4.58 -19.32 7.54
CA LEU A 207 -3.18 -19.74 7.47
C LEU A 207 -2.81 -20.69 8.60
N LYS A 208 -3.14 -20.38 9.86
CA LYS A 208 -2.77 -21.21 11.02
C LYS A 208 -3.34 -22.62 10.95
N LYS A 209 -4.54 -22.81 10.39
CA LYS A 209 -5.11 -24.15 10.14
C LYS A 209 -4.22 -25.05 9.28
N SER A 210 -3.42 -24.47 8.38
CA SER A 210 -2.47 -25.21 7.52
C SER A 210 -1.05 -25.28 8.08
N GLN A 211 -0.77 -24.70 9.25
CA GLN A 211 0.49 -24.93 9.97
C GLN A 211 0.46 -26.24 10.78
N HIS A 212 -0.72 -26.80 11.01
CA HIS A 212 -0.94 -28.01 11.82
C HIS A 212 -1.37 -29.23 10.99
N ASP A 213 -1.56 -29.05 9.68
CA ASP A 213 -1.80 -30.12 8.68
C ASP A 213 -0.47 -30.41 7.96
#